data_AF-A0A2E3DQD8-F1
#
_entry.id   AF-A0A2E3DQD8-F1
#
_cell.length_a   1.000
_cell.length_b   1.000
_cell.length_c   1.000
_cell.angle_alpha   90.00
_cell.angle_beta   90.00
_cell.angle_gamma   90.00
#
_symmetry.space_group_name_H-M   'P 1'
#
loop_
_entity.id
_entity.type
_entity.pdbx_description
1 polymer ?
#
loop_
_entity_poly.entity_id
_entity_poly.type
_entity_poly.pdbx_seq_one_letter_code
_entity_poly.pdbx_strand_id
1 'polypeptide(L)' 'MSGVKIKMEERYCIVSSYSEDIQTFVFKVNQLLKEGWTLSGGLSSSSSKIFQAMEKK' A
#
# COMPACT_ATOMS: atom_id res chain seq x y z
N MET A 1 -11.10 7.53 -12.85
CA MET A 1 -10.63 7.66 -11.45
C MET A 1 -9.99 6.35 -11.03
N SER A 2 -8.78 6.08 -11.54
CA SER A 2 -7.87 5.13 -10.91
C SER A 2 -7.34 5.83 -9.65
N GLY A 3 -7.20 5.08 -8.56
CA GLY A 3 -6.93 5.67 -7.26
C GLY A 3 -6.39 4.61 -6.33
N VAL A 4 -5.36 5.00 -5.58
CA VAL A 4 -4.79 4.17 -4.52
C VAL A 4 -5.89 3.88 -3.49
N LYS A 5 -6.22 2.60 -3.33
CA LYS A 5 -7.12 2.13 -2.29
C LYS A 5 -6.31 1.65 -1.11
N ILE A 6 -6.67 2.12 0.07
CA ILE A 6 -6.04 1.75 1.33
C ILE A 6 -7.12 1.09 2.19
N LYS A 7 -6.88 -0.17 2.56
CA LYS A 7 -7.70 -0.88 3.54
C LYS A 7 -6.89 -0.99 4.83
N MET A 8 -7.28 -0.24 5.86
CA MET A 8 -6.66 -0.30 7.18
C MET A 8 -7.59 -0.98 8.18
N GLU A 9 -7.00 -1.81 9.02
CA GLU A 9 -7.58 -2.34 10.25
C GLU A 9 -6.61 -2.06 11.41
N GLU A 10 -6.96 -2.43 12.64
CA GLU A 10 -6.22 -2.10 13.86
C GLU A 10 -4.73 -2.49 13.83
N ARG A 11 -4.36 -3.57 13.13
CA ARG A 11 -2.98 -4.10 13.09
C ARG A 11 -2.40 -4.27 11.69
N TYR A 12 -3.21 -4.15 10.65
CA TYR A 12 -2.76 -4.36 9.28
C TYR A 12 -3.32 -3.32 8.33
N CYS A 13 -2.54 -3.00 7.29
CA CYS A 13 -2.90 -2.07 6.25
C CYS A 13 -2.51 -2.67 4.90
N ILE A 14 -3.45 -2.68 3.96
CA ILE A 14 -3.22 -3.11 2.58
C ILE A 14 -3.39 -1.90 1.67
N VAL A 15 -2.30 -1.48 1.05
CA VAL A 15 -2.30 -0.47 0.00
C VAL A 15 -2.39 -1.20 -1.33
N SER A 16 -3.31 -0.77 -2.19
CA SER A 16 -3.47 -1.34 -3.52
C SER A 16 -3.72 -0.24 -4.56
N SER A 17 -3.15 -0.38 -5.74
CA SER A 17 -3.41 0.54 -6.85
C SER A 17 -3.23 -0.17 -8.18
N TYR A 18 -3.67 0.46 -9.27
CA TYR A 18 -3.21 0.05 -10.59
C TYR A 18 -1.74 0.48 -10.80
N SER A 19 -1.03 -0.23 -11.67
CA SER A 19 0.36 0.05 -12.02
C SER A 19 0.54 1.43 -12.65
N GLU A 20 -0.49 1.98 -13.29
CA GLU A 20 -0.52 3.35 -13.81
C GLU A 20 -0.41 4.42 -12.70
N ASP A 21 -0.86 4.11 -11.47
CA ASP A 21 -0.84 5.02 -10.32
C ASP A 21 0.38 4.79 -9.40
N ILE A 22 1.46 4.16 -9.90
CA ILE A 22 2.58 3.71 -9.07
C ILE A 22 3.25 4.84 -8.28
N GLN A 23 3.29 6.06 -8.81
CA GLN A 23 3.85 7.20 -8.07
C GLN A 23 3.01 7.56 -6.85
N THR A 24 1.69 7.63 -7.02
CA THR A 24 0.76 7.91 -5.92
C THR A 24 0.78 6.77 -4.89
N PHE A 25 0.93 5.53 -5.35
CA PHE A 25 1.09 4.36 -4.49
C PHE A 25 2.34 4.46 -3.62
N VAL A 26 3.51 4.72 -4.23
CA VAL A 26 4.78 4.86 -3.50
C VAL A 26 4.72 6.02 -2.52
N PHE A 27 4.11 7.14 -2.91
CA PHE A 27 3.89 8.27 -2.02
C PHE A 27 3.08 7.88 -0.78
N LYS A 28 1.98 7.13 -0.97
CA LYS A 28 1.15 6.66 0.15
C LYS A 28 1.84 5.65 1.04
N VAL A 29 2.55 4.67 0.47
CA VAL A 29 3.35 3.72 1.26
C VAL A 29 4.38 4.47 2.11
N ASN A 30 5.11 5.44 1.53
CA ASN A 30 6.07 6.26 2.28
C ASN A 30 5.42 7.12 3.36
N GLN A 31 4.22 7.64 3.14
CA GLN A 31 3.47 8.35 4.17
C GLN A 31 3.17 7.44 5.36
N LEU A 32 2.70 6.22 5.09
CA LEU A 32 2.39 5.22 6.13
C LEU A 32 3.63 4.78 6.91
N LEU A 33 4.77 4.62 6.23
CA LEU A 33 6.05 4.35 6.89
C LEU A 33 6.41 5.43 7.91
N LYS A 34 6.18 6.71 7.57
CA LYS A 34 6.41 7.84 8.50
C LYS A 34 5.40 7.88 9.65
N GLU A 35 4.19 7.36 9.45
CA GLU A 35 3.15 7.24 10.49
C GLU A 35 3.36 6.03 11.42
N GLY A 36 4.47 5.30 11.26
CA GLY A 36 4.86 4.17 12.10
C GLY A 36 4.33 2.81 11.62
N TRP A 37 3.79 2.72 10.41
CA TRP A 37 3.52 1.43 9.79
C TRP A 37 4.83 0.81 9.30
N THR A 38 4.89 -0.52 9.32
CA THR A 38 6.04 -1.31 8.87
C THR A 38 5.61 -2.17 7.69
N LEU A 39 6.48 -2.42 6.71
CA LEU A 39 6.16 -3.33 5.62
C LEU A 39 5.98 -4.76 6.17
N SER A 40 4.85 -5.38 5.86
CA SER A 40 4.57 -6.77 6.23
C SER A 40 4.60 -7.60 4.95
N GLY A 41 5.74 -8.21 4.67
CA GLY A 41 5.97 -8.97 3.43
C GLY A 41 6.38 -8.13 2.21
N GLY A 42 6.39 -8.78 1.04
CA GLY A 42 6.83 -8.21 -0.22
C GLY A 42 5.71 -7.56 -1.05
N LEU A 43 6.11 -6.84 -2.09
CA LEU A 43 5.19 -6.23 -3.05
C LEU A 43 4.60 -7.32 -3.96
N SER A 44 3.28 -7.43 -3.98
CA SER A 44 2.56 -8.38 -4.84
C SER A 44 1.99 -7.64 -6.04
N SER A 45 2.01 -8.29 -7.20
CA SER A 45 1.45 -7.75 -8.44
C SER A 45 0.53 -8.78 -9.07
N SER A 46 -0.68 -8.36 -9.46
CA SER A 46 -1.65 -9.20 -10.16
C SER A 46 -2.47 -8.37 -11.13
N SER A 47 -2.51 -8.78 -12.40
CA SER A 47 -3.36 -8.19 -13.45
C SER A 47 -3.38 -6.66 -13.44
N SER A 48 -2.19 -6.05 -13.54
CA SER A 48 -1.98 -4.59 -13.54
C SER A 48 -2.32 -3.88 -12.22
N LYS A 49 -2.50 -4.60 -11.12
CA LYS A 49 -2.61 -4.04 -9.77
C LYS A 49 -1.41 -4.44 -8.91
N ILE A 50 -0.93 -3.48 -8.16
CA ILE A 50 0.11 -3.66 -7.15
C ILE A 50 -0.52 -3.60 -5.76
N PHE A 51 0.03 -4.41 -4.85
CA PHE A 51 -0.42 -4.55 -3.48
C PHE A 51 0.80 -4.50 -2.56
N GLN A 52 0.73 -3.68 -1.52
CA GLN A 52 1.67 -3.67 -0.42
C GLN A 52 0.91 -3.91 0.87
N ALA A 53 1.29 -4.98 1.57
CA ALA A 53 0.84 -5.22 2.94
C ALA A 53 1.78 -4.53 3.93
N MET A 54 1.20 -3.98 4.97
CA MET A 54 1.86 -3.25 6.05
C MET A 54 1.22 -3.65 7.37
N GLU A 55 1.98 -3.56 8.45
CA GLU A 55 1.53 -3.86 9.81
C GLU A 55 1.95 -2.76 10.76
N LYS A 56 1.21 -2.59 11.85
CA LYS A 56 1.58 -1.68 12.94
C LYS A 56 1.66 -2.50 14.22
N LYS A 57 2.84 -2.50 14.83
CA LYS A 57 3.10 -3.15 16.12
C LYS A 57 2.62 -2.28 17.27
#